data_AF-B0DLV3-F1
#
_entry.id   AF-B0DLV3-F1
#
_cell.length_a   1.000
_cell.length_b   1.000
_cell.length_c   1.000
_cell.angle_alpha   90.00
_cell.angle_beta   90.00
_cell.angle_gamma   90.00
#
_symmetry.space_group_name_H-M   'P 1'
#
loop_
_entity.id
_entity.type
_entity.pdbx_description
1 polymer ?
#
loop_
_entity_poly.entity_id
_entity_poly.type
_entity_poly.pdbx_seq_one_letter_code
_entity_poly.pdbx_strand_id
1 'polypeptide(L)'
;MLAPLMDGMITRDIKARFTAAEALAFLESFRVNLDPEVLTRRPTEASNTLWNCWDRWAGLPKDFVDQWSAYRDPPPTYSFRLLQKICEYDLGWRTVTRLREVARDVGALLRRIQNIFKICRCYLKV
;
A
#
# COMPACT_ATOMS: atom_id res chain seq x y z
N MET A 1 -15.25 -10.77 2.58
CA MET A 1 -14.56 -11.75 3.46
C MET A 1 -13.07 -11.92 3.11
N LEU A 2 -12.61 -11.64 1.88
CA LEU A 2 -11.17 -11.75 1.51
C LEU A 2 -10.25 -10.62 2.02
N ALA A 3 -10.75 -9.70 2.85
CA ALA A 3 -10.00 -8.52 3.30
C ALA A 3 -8.68 -8.85 4.02
N PRO A 4 -8.60 -9.87 4.90
CA PRO A 4 -7.35 -10.19 5.61
C PRO A 4 -6.25 -10.72 4.67
N LEU A 5 -6.64 -11.53 3.68
CA LEU A 5 -5.69 -12.04 2.67
C LEU A 5 -5.12 -10.89 1.84
N MET A 6 -5.98 -9.97 1.39
CA MET A 6 -5.55 -8.80 0.65
C MET A 6 -4.59 -7.96 1.50
N ASP A 7 -5.00 -7.55 2.70
CA ASP A 7 -4.14 -6.74 3.57
C ASP A 7 -2.81 -7.43 3.88
N GLY A 8 -2.80 -8.76 4.11
CA GLY A 8 -1.56 -9.52 4.31
C GLY A 8 -0.63 -9.53 3.08
N MET A 9 -1.17 -9.51 1.87
CA MET A 9 -0.36 -9.43 0.64
C MET A 9 0.14 -8.02 0.30
N ILE A 10 -0.68 -6.99 0.57
CA ILE A 10 -0.38 -5.60 0.18
C ILE A 10 0.06 -4.72 1.34
N THR A 11 0.29 -5.29 2.53
CA THR A 11 0.72 -4.54 3.70
C THR A 11 1.99 -3.73 3.43
N ARG A 12 2.07 -2.56 4.07
CA ARG A 12 3.24 -1.67 4.00
C ARG A 12 4.44 -2.21 4.77
N ASP A 13 4.22 -3.05 5.78
CA ASP A 13 5.30 -3.70 6.52
C ASP A 13 5.77 -4.93 5.74
N ILE A 14 6.95 -4.83 5.14
CA ILE A 14 7.54 -5.91 4.33
C ILE A 14 7.73 -7.19 5.17
N LYS A 15 7.99 -7.07 6.47
CA LYS A 15 8.21 -8.25 7.34
C LYS A 15 6.92 -8.97 7.66
N ALA A 16 5.80 -8.25 7.71
CA ALA A 16 4.48 -8.79 7.97
C ALA A 16 3.77 -9.26 6.68
N ARG A 17 4.37 -9.00 5.51
CA ARG A 17 3.77 -9.33 4.22
C ARG A 17 3.83 -10.83 3.96
N PHE A 18 2.70 -11.38 3.54
CA PHE A 18 2.63 -12.77 3.11
C PHE A 18 3.51 -13.03 1.89
N THR A 19 4.23 -14.13 1.96
CA THR A 19 4.81 -14.77 0.78
C THR A 19 3.69 -15.40 -0.06
N ALA A 20 3.98 -15.69 -1.34
CA ALA A 20 3.02 -16.35 -2.22
C ALA A 20 2.54 -17.70 -1.66
N ALA A 21 3.44 -18.46 -1.02
CA ALA A 21 3.11 -19.74 -0.40
C ALA A 21 2.19 -19.59 0.80
N GLU A 22 2.46 -18.63 1.70
CA GLU A 22 1.60 -18.34 2.85
C GLU A 22 0.22 -17.83 2.42
N ALA A 23 0.17 -16.96 1.40
CA ALA A 23 -1.08 -16.45 0.86
C ALA A 23 -1.95 -17.58 0.28
N LEU A 24 -1.34 -18.56 -0.40
CA LEU A 24 -2.04 -19.72 -0.93
C LEU A 24 -2.56 -20.62 0.19
N ALA A 25 -1.72 -20.96 1.16
CA ALA A 25 -2.12 -21.77 2.31
C ALA A 25 -3.24 -21.09 3.12
N PHE A 26 -3.16 -19.77 3.29
CA PHE A 26 -4.21 -18.98 3.91
C PHE A 26 -5.52 -19.08 3.11
N LEU A 27 -5.48 -18.86 1.79
CA LEU A 27 -6.65 -18.94 0.94
C LEU A 27 -7.30 -20.32 0.99
N GLU A 28 -6.52 -21.40 0.96
CA GLU A 28 -7.02 -22.76 1.06
C GLU A 28 -7.71 -23.03 2.39
N SER A 29 -7.10 -22.62 3.51
CA SER A 29 -7.70 -22.72 4.84
C SER A 29 -9.02 -21.94 4.95
N PHE A 30 -9.09 -20.80 4.26
CA PHE A 30 -10.22 -19.89 4.28
C PHE A 30 -11.36 -20.36 3.38
N ARG A 31 -11.02 -21.00 2.25
CA ARG A 31 -11.98 -21.56 1.28
C ARG A 31 -12.88 -22.63 1.88
N VAL A 32 -12.38 -23.41 2.83
CA VAL A 32 -13.17 -24.44 3.53
C VAL A 32 -14.32 -23.82 4.34
N ASN A 33 -14.15 -22.59 4.82
CA ASN A 33 -15.13 -21.88 5.63
C ASN A 33 -16.04 -20.94 4.81
N LEU A 34 -15.87 -20.88 3.49
CA LEU A 34 -16.66 -20.02 2.61
C LEU A 34 -17.90 -20.76 2.12
N ASP A 35 -19.05 -20.09 2.26
CA ASP A 35 -20.32 -20.57 1.73
C ASP A 35 -20.28 -20.66 0.19
N PRO A 36 -20.65 -21.79 -0.43
CA PRO A 36 -20.73 -21.93 -1.87
C PRO A 36 -21.64 -20.89 -2.55
N GLU A 37 -22.66 -20.36 -1.87
CA GLU A 37 -23.48 -19.28 -2.42
C GLU A 37 -22.70 -17.97 -2.59
N VAL A 38 -21.73 -17.68 -1.71
CA VAL A 38 -20.88 -16.50 -1.82
C VAL A 38 -19.91 -16.64 -3.00
N LEU A 39 -19.42 -17.86 -3.26
CA LEU A 39 -18.49 -18.15 -4.36
C LEU A 39 -19.15 -18.07 -5.74
N THR A 40 -20.46 -18.30 -5.82
CA THR A 40 -21.24 -18.23 -7.07
C THR A 40 -21.75 -16.83 -7.38
N ARG A 41 -21.67 -15.91 -6.41
CA ARG A 41 -22.08 -14.51 -6.59
C ARG A 41 -21.17 -13.80 -7.60
N ARG A 42 -21.76 -13.20 -8.63
CA ARG A 42 -21.00 -12.36 -9.56
C ARG A 42 -20.43 -11.14 -8.83
N PRO A 43 -19.18 -10.74 -9.12
CA PRO A 43 -18.63 -9.48 -8.64
C PRO A 43 -19.56 -8.34 -9.04
N THR A 44 -19.86 -7.44 -8.11
CA THR A 44 -20.51 -6.17 -8.44
C THR A 44 -19.56 -5.34 -9.31
N GLU A 45 -20.11 -4.53 -10.21
CA GLU A 45 -19.31 -3.70 -11.11
C GLU A 45 -18.22 -2.93 -10.36
N ALA A 46 -17.02 -2.95 -10.91
CA ALA A 46 -15.87 -2.28 -10.33
C ALA A 46 -16.20 -0.81 -10.15
N SER A 47 -16.13 -0.32 -8.91
CA SER A 47 -16.30 1.10 -8.68
C SER A 47 -15.10 1.85 -9.27
N ASN A 48 -15.35 3.02 -9.87
CA ASN A 48 -14.30 3.93 -10.29
C ASN A 48 -13.57 4.61 -9.10
N THR A 49 -13.86 4.20 -7.86
CA THR A 49 -13.18 4.73 -6.69
C THR A 49 -11.75 4.23 -6.66
N LEU A 50 -10.82 5.17 -6.43
CA LEU A 50 -9.42 4.85 -6.24
C LEU A 50 -9.28 3.74 -5.19
N TRP A 51 -8.52 2.70 -5.50
CA TRP A 51 -8.21 1.57 -4.61
C TRP A 51 -7.82 1.99 -3.18
N ASN A 52 -7.20 3.16 -3.08
CA ASN A 52 -6.67 3.74 -1.84
C ASN A 52 -7.76 4.34 -0.94
N CYS A 53 -8.96 4.58 -1.47
CA CYS A 53 -10.10 5.15 -0.75
C CYS A 53 -11.13 4.09 -0.33
N TRP A 54 -10.99 2.86 -0.83
CA TRP A 54 -11.92 1.78 -0.56
C TRP A 54 -11.61 1.11 0.78
N ASP A 55 -12.53 1.19 1.74
CA ASP A 55 -12.43 0.42 2.98
C ASP A 55 -12.80 -1.04 2.72
N ARG A 56 -11.79 -1.90 2.60
CA ARG A 56 -11.94 -3.34 2.34
C ARG A 56 -12.66 -4.08 3.48
N TRP A 57 -12.69 -3.48 4.67
CA TRP A 57 -13.32 -4.05 5.85
C TRP A 57 -14.76 -3.55 6.05
N ALA A 58 -15.22 -2.59 5.25
CA ALA A 58 -16.57 -2.05 5.34
C ALA A 58 -17.62 -3.12 5.00
N GLY A 59 -18.67 -3.20 5.82
CA GLY A 59 -19.80 -4.13 5.62
C GLY A 59 -19.52 -5.59 5.95
N LEU A 60 -18.37 -5.90 6.57
CA LEU A 60 -18.08 -7.25 7.08
C LEU A 60 -18.75 -7.49 8.45
N PRO A 61 -19.12 -8.74 8.77
CA PRO A 61 -19.63 -9.10 10.09
C PRO A 61 -18.64 -8.71 11.19
N LYS A 62 -19.13 -8.19 12.31
CA LYS A 62 -18.25 -7.70 13.39
C LYS A 62 -17.33 -8.79 13.94
N ASP A 63 -17.86 -10.00 14.17
CA ASP A 63 -17.08 -11.14 14.68
C ASP A 63 -15.92 -11.50 13.75
N PHE A 64 -16.14 -11.36 12.44
CA PHE A 64 -15.11 -11.56 11.43
C PHE A 64 -14.02 -10.47 11.51
N VAL A 65 -14.44 -9.20 11.65
CA VAL A 65 -13.49 -8.09 11.78
C VAL A 65 -12.64 -8.26 13.05
N ASP A 66 -13.24 -8.66 14.15
CA ASP A 66 -12.55 -8.84 15.43
C ASP A 66 -11.55 -9.99 15.36
N GLN A 67 -11.93 -11.13 14.77
CA GLN A 67 -11.06 -12.30 14.58
C GLN A 67 -9.82 -11.98 13.75
N TRP A 68 -9.97 -11.19 12.68
CA TRP A 68 -8.89 -10.94 11.71
C TRP A 68 -8.27 -9.55 11.84
N SER A 69 -8.63 -8.79 12.89
CA SER A 69 -8.19 -7.42 13.13
C SER A 69 -6.66 -7.25 13.13
N ALA A 70 -5.91 -8.29 13.52
CA ALA A 70 -4.45 -8.30 13.52
C ALA A 70 -3.82 -8.12 12.13
N TYR A 71 -4.53 -8.52 11.06
CA TYR A 71 -4.08 -8.36 9.67
C TYR A 71 -4.43 -7.01 9.08
N ARG A 72 -5.20 -6.18 9.80
CA ARG A 72 -5.64 -4.89 9.29
C ARG A 72 -4.46 -3.94 9.18
N ASP A 73 -4.25 -3.42 7.98
CA ASP A 73 -3.20 -2.44 7.76
C ASP A 73 -3.47 -1.18 8.61
N PRO A 74 -2.45 -0.62 9.29
CA PRO A 74 -2.63 0.53 10.14
C PRO A 74 -3.18 1.71 9.31
N PRO A 75 -4.09 2.52 9.88
CA PRO A 75 -4.66 3.64 9.16
C PRO A 75 -3.55 4.56 8.66
N PRO A 76 -3.67 5.08 7.42
CA PRO A 76 -2.68 6.00 6.89
C PRO A 76 -2.56 7.23 7.79
N THR A 77 -1.32 7.69 7.98
CA THR A 77 -1.01 8.93 8.71
C THR A 77 -1.85 10.09 8.17
N TYR A 78 -2.21 11.04 9.03
CA TYR A 78 -3.00 12.22 8.65
C TYR A 78 -2.41 12.96 7.43
N SER A 79 -1.08 13.07 7.35
CA SER A 79 -0.38 13.66 6.22
C SER A 79 -0.65 12.92 4.91
N PHE A 80 -0.69 11.58 4.93
CA PHE A 80 -1.01 10.77 3.76
C PHE A 80 -2.47 10.96 3.32
N ARG A 81 -3.41 11.02 4.28
CA ARG A 81 -4.82 11.30 4.00
C ARG A 81 -5.01 12.68 3.37
N LEU A 82 -4.30 13.70 3.88
CA LEU A 82 -4.31 15.04 3.31
C LEU A 82 -3.73 15.05 1.89
N LEU A 83 -2.59 14.38 1.68
CA LEU A 83 -1.98 14.27 0.35
C LEU A 83 -2.91 13.58 -0.65
N GLN A 84 -3.61 12.52 -0.21
CA GLN A 84 -4.59 11.80 -1.01
C GLN A 84 -5.76 12.71 -1.40
N LYS A 85 -6.30 13.48 -0.44
CA LYS A 85 -7.34 14.50 -0.68
C LYS A 85 -6.89 15.55 -1.70
N ILE A 86 -5.62 15.97 -1.65
CA ILE A 86 -5.05 16.92 -2.62
C ILE A 86 -4.95 16.26 -4.01
N CYS A 87 -4.49 15.02 -4.08
CA CYS A 87 -4.37 14.26 -5.33
C CYS A 87 -5.70 13.90 -5.99
N GLU A 88 -6.83 13.94 -5.28
CA GLU A 88 -8.17 13.76 -5.87
C GLU A 88 -8.53 14.91 -6.83
N TYR A 89 -7.90 16.08 -6.70
CA TYR A 89 -8.07 17.20 -7.62
C TYR A 89 -6.98 17.19 -8.71
N ASP A 90 -7.35 17.43 -9.97
CA ASP A 90 -6.42 17.46 -11.11
C ASP A 90 -5.22 18.41 -10.88
N LEU A 91 -5.47 19.58 -10.31
CA LEU A 91 -4.42 20.55 -9.98
C LEU A 91 -3.49 20.04 -8.86
N GLY A 92 -4.05 19.36 -7.86
CA GLY A 92 -3.26 18.79 -6.78
C GLY A 92 -2.40 17.63 -7.27
N TRP A 93 -2.96 16.74 -8.08
CA TRP A 93 -2.20 15.66 -8.73
C TRP A 93 -1.03 16.18 -9.57
N ARG A 94 -1.27 17.17 -10.44
CA ARG A 94 -0.21 17.79 -11.27
C ARG A 94 0.88 18.41 -10.41
N THR A 95 0.50 19.13 -9.35
CA THR A 95 1.44 19.77 -8.42
C THR A 95 2.28 18.74 -7.68
N VAL A 96 1.66 17.71 -7.12
CA VAL A 96 2.36 16.64 -6.38
C VAL A 96 3.31 15.87 -7.30
N THR A 97 2.91 15.62 -8.55
CA THR A 97 3.75 14.94 -9.54
C THR A 97 5.00 15.75 -9.87
N ARG A 98 4.85 17.05 -10.17
CA ARG A 98 5.99 17.95 -10.42
C ARG A 98 6.91 18.08 -9.20
N LEU A 99 6.35 18.23 -8.01
CA LEU A 99 7.15 18.27 -6.77
C LEU A 99 7.93 16.99 -6.57
N ARG A 100 7.34 15.82 -6.86
CA ARG A 100 8.00 14.52 -6.74
C ARG A 100 9.13 14.35 -7.77
N GLU A 101 8.98 14.88 -8.98
CA GLU A 101 10.04 14.93 -9.99
C GLU A 101 11.20 15.80 -9.53
N VAL A 102 10.92 17.05 -9.14
CA VAL A 102 11.95 17.97 -8.63
C VAL A 102 12.68 17.39 -7.42
N ALA A 103 11.95 16.78 -6.47
CA ALA A 103 12.57 16.16 -5.30
C ALA A 103 13.49 14.98 -5.67
N ARG A 104 13.14 14.18 -6.68
CA ARG A 104 14.00 13.10 -7.19
C ARG A 104 15.26 13.66 -7.84
N ASP A 105 15.13 14.72 -8.62
CA ASP A 105 16.25 15.37 -9.30
C ASP A 105 17.20 16.03 -8.29
N VAL A 106 16.67 16.79 -7.34
CA VAL A 106 17.45 17.37 -6.24
C VAL A 106 18.13 16.29 -5.41
N GLY A 107 17.43 15.19 -5.08
CA GLY A 107 18.03 14.06 -4.38
C GLY A 107 19.11 13.33 -5.20
N ALA A 108 18.96 13.24 -6.52
CA ALA A 108 19.98 12.70 -7.41
C ALA A 108 21.21 13.63 -7.50
N LEU A 109 21.00 14.94 -7.55
CA LEU A 109 22.06 15.95 -7.54
C LEU A 109 22.82 15.95 -6.21
N LEU A 110 22.13 15.91 -5.08
CA LEU A 110 22.76 15.82 -3.76
C LEU A 110 23.57 14.54 -3.61
N ARG A 111 23.07 13.39 -4.07
CA ARG A 111 23.84 12.13 -4.08
C ARG A 111 25.06 12.19 -5.00
N ARG A 112 24.94 12.85 -6.17
CA ARG A 112 26.08 13.10 -7.07
C ARG A 112 27.13 14.00 -6.43
N ILE A 113 26.71 15.09 -5.78
CA ILE A 113 27.61 16.00 -5.06
C ILE A 113 28.27 15.28 -3.89
N GLN A 114 27.52 14.52 -3.08
CA GLN A 114 28.08 13.71 -2.00
C GLN A 114 29.08 12.67 -2.52
N ASN A 115 28.80 12.01 -3.64
CA ASN A 115 29.73 11.07 -4.27
C ASN A 115 30.99 11.78 -4.81
N ILE A 116 30.85 12.96 -5.43
CA ILE A 116 31.99 13.77 -5.89
C ILE A 116 32.84 14.20 -4.70
N PHE A 117 32.23 14.71 -3.61
CA PHE A 117 32.96 15.05 -2.39
C PHE A 117 33.63 13.83 -1.75
N LYS A 118 33.01 12.65 -1.80
CA LYS A 118 33.60 11.40 -1.30
C LYS A 118 34.80 10.96 -2.14
N ILE A 119 34.74 11.13 -3.46
CA ILE A 119 35.84 10.87 -4.40
C ILE A 119 36.97 11.90 -4.19
N CYS A 120 36.67 13.20 -4.13
CA CYS A 120 37.67 14.25 -3.86
C CYS A 120 38.35 14.08 -2.50
N ARG A 121 37.64 13.59 -1.48
CA ARG A 121 38.23 13.28 -0.15
C ARG A 121 39.18 12.07 -0.17
N CYS A 122 39.05 11.17 -1.16
CA CYS A 122 40.03 10.11 -1.40
C CYS A 122 41.28 10.60 -2.13
N TYR A 123 41.15 11.60 -3.01
CA TYR A 123 42.29 12.19 -3.74
C TYR A 123 43.11 13.21 -2.93
N LEU A 124 42.53 13.83 -1.89
CA LEU A 124 43.22 14.81 -1.04
C LEU A 124 43.93 14.20 0.19
N LYS A 125 44.04 12.86 0.24
CA LYS A 125 44.67 12.09 1.34
C LYS A 125 45.91 11.29 0.90
N VAL A 126 46.42 11.56 -0.29
CA VAL A 126 47.70 11.03 -0.82
C VAL A 126 48.76 12.12 -0.75
#